data_AF-A0A1Q9A8I1-F1
#
_entry.id   AF-A0A1Q9A8I1-F1
#
_cell.length_a   1.000
_cell.length_b   1.000
_cell.length_c   1.000
_cell.angle_alpha   90.00
_cell.angle_beta   90.00
_cell.angle_gamma   90.00
#
_symmetry.space_group_name_H-M   'P 1'
#
loop_
_entity.id
_entity.type
_entity.pdbx_description
1 polymer ?
#
loop_
_entity_poly.entity_id
_entity_poly.type
_entity_poly.pdbx_seq_one_letter_code
_entity_poly.pdbx_strand_id
1 'polypeptide(L)'
;MRISRHHTFSRWLAFGPAAFALAASLAVLAGPAAAASGADVRQKVSSAEAAMLQAIAKHDTALLRRTIGGLGPLIEDALKRKKSGAQVSSCDLAAHSLGFAGTALSEAIAQKGEARKLLMDDARQAAADFNRDMSACDAQVGQKTGNHAGVEKALRAL
;
A
#
# COMPACT_ATOMS: atom_id res chain seq x y z
N MET A 1 -71.35 16.25 -0.17
CA MET A 1 -70.16 16.42 0.70
C MET A 1 -69.50 15.07 0.91
N ARG A 2 -68.17 15.07 1.01
CA ARG A 2 -67.24 13.97 0.74
C ARG A 2 -67.30 12.78 1.72
N ILE A 3 -67.21 11.61 1.09
CA ILE A 3 -66.69 10.30 1.47
C ILE A 3 -65.47 10.36 2.41
N SER A 4 -65.45 9.60 3.52
CA SER A 4 -64.74 8.31 3.60
C SER A 4 -64.59 7.81 5.05
N ARG A 5 -65.01 6.56 5.29
CA ARG A 5 -64.63 5.72 6.44
C ARG A 5 -63.36 4.96 6.06
N HIS A 6 -62.33 4.97 6.91
CA HIS A 6 -61.20 4.05 6.73
C HIS A 6 -60.79 3.38 8.05
N HIS A 7 -61.05 2.07 8.06
CA HIS A 7 -60.24 0.96 8.55
C HIS A 7 -59.31 1.13 9.76
N THR A 8 -59.65 0.34 10.78
CA THR A 8 -58.75 -0.20 11.81
C THR A 8 -57.87 -1.34 11.27
N PHE A 9 -56.75 -1.54 11.97
CA PHE A 9 -55.84 -2.69 12.05
C PHE A 9 -54.51 -2.68 11.28
N SER A 10 -53.48 -3.01 12.05
CA SER A 10 -52.16 -3.56 11.68
C SER A 10 -51.06 -2.60 11.28
N ARG A 11 -50.24 -2.21 12.27
CA ARG A 11 -48.75 -2.21 12.20
C ARG A 11 -48.22 -1.83 13.59
N TRP A 12 -48.05 -2.83 14.45
CA TRP A 12 -46.73 -3.40 14.77
C TRP A 12 -45.77 -2.36 15.36
N LEU A 13 -45.58 -2.53 16.67
CA LEU A 13 -44.44 -2.06 17.46
C LEU A 13 -43.15 -2.45 16.75
N ALA A 14 -42.47 -1.48 16.13
CA ALA A 14 -41.07 -1.65 15.78
C ALA A 14 -40.23 -1.16 16.95
N PHE A 15 -39.87 -2.09 17.84
CA PHE A 15 -38.61 -2.04 18.56
C PHE A 15 -37.48 -2.09 17.51
N GLY A 16 -36.99 -0.92 17.10
CA GLY A 16 -35.81 -0.79 16.26
C GLY A 16 -34.56 -0.64 17.14
N PRO A 17 -33.52 -1.47 16.98
CA PRO A 17 -32.30 -1.36 17.76
C PRO A 17 -31.61 -0.04 17.44
N ALA A 18 -30.98 0.55 18.46
CA ALA A 18 -29.93 1.53 18.29
C ALA A 18 -28.78 0.89 17.48
N ALA A 19 -28.90 0.91 16.16
CA ALA A 19 -27.84 0.59 15.24
C ALA A 19 -27.04 1.87 15.03
N PHE A 20 -25.78 1.83 15.47
CA PHE A 20 -24.76 2.80 15.15
C PHE A 20 -24.80 3.09 13.65
N ALA A 21 -25.31 4.27 13.28
CA ALA A 21 -25.07 4.84 11.97
C ALA A 21 -23.61 5.32 11.94
N LEU A 22 -22.70 4.37 11.78
CA LEU A 22 -21.39 4.62 11.20
C LEU A 22 -21.65 5.03 9.75
N ALA A 23 -21.93 6.32 9.57
CA ALA A 23 -22.00 6.95 8.26
C ALA A 23 -20.61 6.80 7.63
N ALA A 24 -20.48 5.75 6.81
CA ALA A 24 -19.41 5.53 5.87
C ALA A 24 -19.49 6.64 4.80
N SER A 25 -19.07 7.84 5.17
CA SER A 25 -18.80 8.96 4.28
C SER A 25 -17.29 9.02 4.00
N LEU A 26 -16.68 7.88 3.65
CA LEU A 26 -15.33 7.80 3.10
C LEU A 26 -15.38 7.66 1.56
N ALA A 27 -16.38 8.27 0.93
CA ALA A 27 -16.33 8.56 -0.50
C ALA A 27 -15.35 9.71 -0.73
N VAL A 28 -14.07 9.34 -0.85
CA VAL A 28 -13.14 9.80 -1.88
C VAL A 28 -13.47 11.21 -2.41
N LEU A 29 -13.03 12.23 -1.68
CA LEU A 29 -12.58 13.49 -2.26
C LEU A 29 -11.07 13.41 -2.48
N ALA A 30 -10.61 12.34 -3.13
CA ALA A 30 -9.33 12.41 -3.84
C ALA A 30 -9.60 13.22 -5.10
N GLY A 31 -9.42 14.54 -5.02
CA GLY A 31 -9.46 15.39 -6.20
C GLY A 31 -8.47 14.88 -7.26
N PRO A 32 -8.68 15.20 -8.56
CA PRO A 32 -7.87 14.70 -9.67
C PRO A 32 -6.36 14.96 -9.53
N ALA A 33 -5.96 15.94 -8.70
CA ALA A 33 -4.56 16.20 -8.37
C ALA A 33 -3.91 15.12 -7.48
N ALA A 34 -4.65 14.51 -6.54
CA ALA A 34 -4.14 13.43 -5.68
C ALA A 34 -4.00 12.10 -6.46
N ALA A 35 -4.89 11.89 -7.45
CA ALA A 35 -4.81 10.74 -8.36
C ALA A 35 -3.63 10.87 -9.34
N ALA A 36 -3.34 12.07 -9.85
CA ALA A 36 -2.18 12.32 -10.71
C ALA A 36 -0.85 12.05 -9.98
N SER A 37 -0.68 12.58 -8.76
CA SER A 37 0.51 12.28 -7.94
C SER A 37 0.61 10.80 -7.55
N GLY A 38 -0.53 10.14 -7.31
CA GLY A 38 -0.57 8.72 -6.96
C GLY A 38 -0.14 7.82 -8.12
N ALA A 39 -0.59 8.13 -9.35
CA ALA A 39 -0.23 7.37 -10.54
C ALA A 39 1.27 7.46 -10.87
N ASP A 40 1.87 8.65 -10.72
CA ASP A 40 3.31 8.85 -10.92
C ASP A 40 4.14 8.07 -9.88
N VAL A 41 3.74 8.12 -8.60
CA VAL A 41 4.39 7.34 -7.53
C VAL A 41 4.25 5.86 -7.81
N ARG A 42 3.04 5.38 -8.15
CA ARG A 42 2.76 3.98 -8.50
C ARG A 42 3.65 3.48 -9.64
N GLN A 43 3.81 4.27 -10.71
CA GLN A 43 4.68 3.90 -11.82
C GLN A 43 6.16 3.81 -11.41
N LYS A 44 6.64 4.77 -10.60
CA LYS A 44 8.01 4.73 -10.07
C LYS A 44 8.23 3.51 -9.17
N VAL A 45 7.30 3.23 -8.26
CA VAL A 45 7.35 2.09 -7.36
C VAL A 45 7.33 0.77 -8.13
N SER A 46 6.48 0.64 -9.15
CA SER A 46 6.43 -0.54 -10.02
C SER A 46 7.72 -0.71 -10.84
N SER A 47 8.30 0.38 -11.35
CA SER A 47 9.60 0.31 -12.03
C SER A 47 10.74 -0.09 -11.08
N ALA A 48 10.69 0.37 -9.83
CA ALA A 48 11.64 0.00 -8.80
C ALA A 48 11.48 -1.47 -8.37
N GLU A 49 10.24 -1.98 -8.30
CA GLU A 49 9.96 -3.40 -8.07
C GLU A 49 10.67 -4.26 -9.14
N ALA A 50 10.47 -3.93 -10.42
CA ALA A 50 11.11 -4.64 -11.52
C ALA A 50 12.64 -4.57 -11.48
N ALA A 51 13.20 -3.39 -11.16
CA ALA A 51 14.64 -3.21 -11.02
C ALA A 51 15.20 -3.99 -9.83
N MET A 52 14.49 -4.04 -8.70
CA MET A 52 14.87 -4.82 -7.52
C MET A 52 14.85 -6.31 -7.81
N LEU A 53 13.83 -6.81 -8.53
CA LEU A 53 13.80 -8.21 -9.00
C LEU A 53 14.98 -8.54 -9.89
N GLN A 54 15.32 -7.65 -10.81
CA GLN A 54 16.48 -7.82 -11.68
C GLN A 54 17.79 -7.81 -10.87
N ALA A 55 17.91 -6.94 -9.88
CA ALA A 55 19.06 -6.85 -9.01
C ALA A 55 19.23 -8.13 -8.18
N ILE A 56 18.14 -8.68 -7.62
CA ILE A 56 18.15 -9.95 -6.89
C ILE A 56 18.57 -11.09 -7.81
N ALA A 57 17.94 -11.22 -8.99
CA ALA A 57 18.21 -12.31 -9.92
C ALA A 57 19.66 -12.31 -10.43
N LYS A 58 20.28 -11.13 -10.56
CA LYS A 58 21.67 -10.98 -11.02
C LYS A 58 22.68 -10.88 -9.86
N HIS A 59 22.22 -10.91 -8.61
CA HIS A 59 23.02 -10.58 -7.42
C HIS A 59 23.76 -9.22 -7.55
N ASP A 60 23.15 -8.26 -8.26
CA ASP A 60 23.73 -6.94 -8.51
C ASP A 60 23.40 -5.97 -7.37
N THR A 61 24.30 -5.92 -6.40
CA THR A 61 24.18 -5.03 -5.23
C THR A 61 24.25 -3.55 -5.60
N ALA A 62 24.89 -3.18 -6.71
CA ALA A 62 24.98 -1.79 -7.14
C ALA A 62 23.64 -1.32 -7.73
N LEU A 63 23.00 -2.16 -8.54
CA LEU A 63 21.65 -1.92 -9.05
C LEU A 63 20.63 -1.87 -7.91
N LEU A 64 20.75 -2.76 -6.92
CA LEU A 64 19.89 -2.77 -5.73
C LEU A 64 19.99 -1.43 -4.98
N ARG A 65 21.21 -0.98 -4.66
CA ARG A 65 21.43 0.30 -3.96
C ARG A 65 20.92 1.50 -4.73
N ARG A 66 21.12 1.53 -6.06
CA ARG A 66 20.58 2.61 -6.92
C ARG A 66 19.05 2.62 -6.91
N THR A 67 18.43 1.44 -6.97
CA THR A 67 16.97 1.30 -6.94
C THR A 67 16.40 1.84 -5.62
N ILE A 68 17.00 1.46 -4.49
CA ILE A 68 16.61 1.95 -3.15
C ILE A 68 16.84 3.46 -3.03
N GLY A 69 17.99 3.97 -3.50
CA GLY A 69 18.28 5.40 -3.51
C GLY A 69 17.28 6.21 -4.33
N GLY A 70 16.73 5.64 -5.40
CA GLY A 70 15.67 6.25 -6.19
C GLY A 70 14.30 6.32 -5.48
N LEU A 71 14.05 5.45 -4.50
CA LEU A 71 12.82 5.48 -3.67
C LEU A 71 12.92 6.51 -2.53
N GLY A 72 14.13 6.88 -2.11
CA GLY A 72 14.38 7.84 -1.02
C GLY A 72 13.58 9.15 -1.13
N PRO A 73 13.65 9.87 -2.27
CA PRO A 73 12.89 11.11 -2.45
C PRO A 73 11.37 10.92 -2.33
N LEU A 74 10.82 9.78 -2.78
CA LEU A 74 9.38 9.50 -2.67
C LEU A 74 8.97 9.32 -1.20
N ILE A 75 9.78 8.59 -0.44
CA ILE A 75 9.56 8.36 1.00
C ILE A 75 9.71 9.68 1.77
N GLU A 76 10.72 10.49 1.45
CA GLU A 76 10.91 11.80 2.08
C GLU A 76 9.75 12.75 1.82
N ASP A 77 9.25 12.81 0.59
CA ASP A 77 8.11 13.65 0.25
C ASP A 77 6.83 13.16 0.93
N ALA A 78 6.63 11.85 1.06
CA ALA A 78 5.55 11.28 1.87
C ALA A 78 5.66 11.66 3.36
N LEU A 79 6.88 11.63 3.92
CA LEU A 79 7.14 12.03 5.30
C LEU A 79 6.90 13.54 5.51
N LYS A 80 7.28 14.40 4.54
CA LYS A 80 6.97 15.83 4.58
C LYS A 80 5.47 16.08 4.60
N ARG A 81 4.71 15.38 3.74
CA ARG A 81 3.24 15.45 3.72
C ARG A 81 2.64 15.02 5.07
N LYS A 82 3.10 13.90 5.63
CA LYS A 82 2.68 13.44 6.96
C LYS A 82 2.95 14.48 8.06
N LYS A 83 4.15 15.08 8.05
CA LYS A 83 4.53 16.15 9.00
C LYS A 83 3.66 17.40 8.86
N SER A 84 3.22 17.73 7.65
CA SER A 84 2.27 18.82 7.40
C SER A 84 0.81 18.49 7.74
N GLY A 85 0.53 17.30 8.31
CA GLY A 85 -0.82 16.86 8.67
C GLY A 85 -1.62 16.23 7.51
N ALA A 86 -1.01 16.07 6.34
CA ALA A 86 -1.63 15.38 5.21
C ALA A 86 -1.56 13.85 5.38
N GLN A 87 -2.54 13.14 4.84
CA GLN A 87 -2.56 11.68 4.88
C GLN A 87 -1.48 11.07 3.96
N VAL A 88 -0.90 9.95 4.40
CA VAL A 88 0.02 9.14 3.60
C VAL A 88 -0.81 8.24 2.69
N SER A 89 -0.50 8.22 1.40
CA SER A 89 -1.23 7.38 0.44
C SER A 89 -0.78 5.91 0.52
N SER A 90 -1.61 4.99 0.00
CA SER A 90 -1.20 3.58 -0.14
C SER A 90 0.02 3.41 -1.06
N CYS A 91 0.18 4.25 -2.08
CA CYS A 91 1.36 4.25 -2.95
C CYS A 91 2.64 4.70 -2.22
N ASP A 92 2.52 5.60 -1.24
CA ASP A 92 3.63 6.00 -0.39
C ASP A 92 4.03 4.88 0.58
N LEU A 93 3.04 4.16 1.12
CA LEU A 93 3.30 2.96 1.92
C LEU A 93 3.99 1.87 1.09
N ALA A 94 3.54 1.64 -0.14
CA ALA A 94 4.19 0.69 -1.05
C ALA A 94 5.65 1.09 -1.32
N ALA A 95 5.91 2.38 -1.59
CA ALA A 95 7.28 2.89 -1.75
C ALA A 95 8.15 2.63 -0.50
N HIS A 96 7.57 2.85 0.68
CA HIS A 96 8.25 2.65 1.95
C HIS A 96 8.57 1.17 2.20
N SER A 97 7.58 0.28 2.07
CA SER A 97 7.73 -1.16 2.26
C SER A 97 8.75 -1.76 1.28
N LEU A 98 8.74 -1.33 0.01
CA LEU A 98 9.75 -1.75 -0.97
C LEU A 98 11.15 -1.23 -0.64
N GLY A 99 11.25 0.04 -0.24
CA GLY A 99 12.52 0.65 0.15
C GLY A 99 13.14 -0.03 1.38
N PHE A 100 12.31 -0.34 2.38
CA PHE A 100 12.74 -1.08 3.57
C PHE A 100 13.17 -2.50 3.22
N ALA A 101 12.39 -3.23 2.41
CA ALA A 101 12.77 -4.57 1.94
C ALA A 101 14.12 -4.57 1.21
N GLY A 102 14.35 -3.59 0.32
CA GLY A 102 15.62 -3.42 -0.37
C GLY A 102 16.78 -3.09 0.57
N THR A 103 16.55 -2.22 1.55
CA THR A 103 17.56 -1.83 2.54
C THR A 103 17.96 -3.00 3.42
N ALA A 104 16.98 -3.71 4.00
CA ALA A 104 17.20 -4.91 4.79
C ALA A 104 17.94 -6.00 3.99
N LEU A 105 17.55 -6.22 2.73
CA LEU A 105 18.28 -7.12 1.82
C LEU A 105 19.73 -6.66 1.60
N SER A 106 19.94 -5.37 1.34
CA SER A 106 21.28 -4.81 1.11
C SER A 106 22.19 -4.98 2.32
N GLU A 107 21.65 -4.77 3.53
CA GLU A 107 22.38 -4.99 4.78
C GLU A 107 22.62 -6.48 5.03
N ALA A 108 21.63 -7.33 4.79
CA ALA A 108 21.76 -8.77 4.95
C ALA A 108 22.88 -9.37 4.10
N ILE A 109 23.11 -8.84 2.89
CA ILE A 109 24.22 -9.26 2.01
C ILE A 109 25.59 -8.96 2.64
N ALA A 110 25.70 -7.90 3.44
CA ALA A 110 26.93 -7.54 4.14
C ALA A 110 27.14 -8.32 5.44
N GLN A 111 26.12 -9.03 5.93
CA GLN A 111 26.14 -9.75 7.21
C GLN A 111 26.29 -11.27 7.04
N LYS A 112 26.63 -11.96 8.13
CA LYS A 112 26.69 -13.43 8.21
C LYS A 112 26.01 -13.94 9.48
N GLY A 113 25.69 -15.23 9.52
CA GLY A 113 25.11 -15.88 10.70
C GLY A 113 23.70 -15.36 11.02
N GLU A 114 23.42 -15.16 12.30
CA GLU A 114 22.08 -14.78 12.78
C GLU A 114 21.63 -13.41 12.29
N ALA A 115 22.53 -12.42 12.24
CA ALA A 115 22.22 -11.07 11.79
C ALA A 115 21.71 -11.08 10.34
N ARG A 116 22.32 -11.89 9.46
CA ARG A 116 21.83 -12.06 8.08
C ARG A 116 20.43 -12.67 8.07
N LYS A 117 20.13 -13.63 8.94
CA LYS A 117 18.83 -14.28 8.99
C LYS A 117 17.73 -13.29 9.39
N LEU A 118 17.96 -12.51 10.46
CA LEU A 118 17.02 -11.49 10.92
C LEU A 118 16.73 -10.46 9.82
N LEU A 119 17.76 -9.92 9.17
CA LEU A 119 17.60 -8.95 8.08
C LEU A 119 16.89 -9.54 6.85
N MET A 120 17.10 -10.83 6.55
CA MET A 120 16.36 -11.53 5.48
C MET A 120 14.89 -11.72 5.84
N ASP A 121 14.58 -12.02 7.10
CA ASP A 121 13.21 -12.16 7.57
C ASP A 121 12.48 -10.80 7.57
N ASP A 122 13.16 -9.73 8.00
CA ASP A 122 12.68 -8.33 7.90
C ASP A 122 12.41 -7.95 6.44
N ALA A 123 13.34 -8.28 5.53
CA ALA A 123 13.17 -8.01 4.10
C ALA A 123 11.96 -8.76 3.52
N ARG A 124 11.75 -10.02 3.93
CA ARG A 124 10.61 -10.85 3.48
C ARG A 124 9.29 -10.33 4.02
N GLN A 125 9.24 -9.92 5.29
CA GLN A 125 8.04 -9.34 5.88
C GLN A 125 7.67 -8.04 5.17
N ALA A 126 8.63 -7.16 4.95
CA ALA A 126 8.40 -5.91 4.23
C ALA A 126 8.03 -6.12 2.75
N ALA A 127 8.54 -7.16 2.10
CA ALA A 127 8.10 -7.52 0.75
C ALA A 127 6.64 -8.02 0.73
N ALA A 128 6.20 -8.73 1.77
CA ALA A 128 4.80 -9.15 1.92
C ALA A 128 3.86 -7.97 2.22
N ASP A 129 4.34 -6.98 2.98
CA ASP A 129 3.62 -5.72 3.21
C ASP A 129 3.57 -4.89 1.92
N PHE A 130 4.68 -4.80 1.17
CA PHE A 130 4.71 -4.17 -0.16
C PHE A 130 3.65 -4.75 -1.10
N ASN A 131 3.50 -6.08 -1.18
CA ASN A 131 2.49 -6.70 -2.03
C ASN A 131 1.06 -6.23 -1.67
N ARG A 132 0.77 -6.09 -0.37
CA ARG A 132 -0.52 -5.59 0.13
C ARG A 132 -0.69 -4.10 -0.16
N ASP A 133 0.33 -3.29 0.14
CA ASP A 133 0.31 -1.84 -0.05
C ASP A 133 0.20 -1.47 -1.53
N MET A 134 0.90 -2.20 -2.41
CA MET A 134 0.86 -1.97 -3.84
C MET A 134 -0.49 -2.38 -4.44
N SER A 135 -1.10 -3.45 -3.94
CA SER A 135 -2.47 -3.83 -4.31
C SER A 135 -3.49 -2.75 -3.91
N ALA A 136 -3.31 -2.15 -2.73
CA ALA A 136 -4.12 -1.01 -2.28
C ALA A 136 -3.86 0.26 -3.11
N CYS A 137 -2.60 0.50 -3.49
CA CYS A 137 -2.21 1.59 -4.40
C CYS A 137 -2.89 1.44 -5.76
N ASP A 138 -2.83 0.26 -6.37
CA ASP A 138 -3.52 -0.02 -7.63
C ASP A 138 -5.02 0.30 -7.53
N ALA A 139 -5.69 -0.15 -6.47
CA ALA A 139 -7.10 0.16 -6.24
C ALA A 139 -7.33 1.67 -6.05
N GLN A 140 -6.47 2.36 -5.30
CA GLN A 140 -6.57 3.80 -5.04
C GLN A 140 -6.42 4.63 -6.33
N VAL A 141 -5.57 4.20 -7.27
CA VAL A 141 -5.32 4.91 -8.53
C VAL A 141 -6.16 4.38 -9.71
N GLY A 142 -7.11 3.49 -9.46
CA GLY A 142 -7.98 2.93 -10.50
C GLY A 142 -7.26 2.01 -11.51
N GLN A 143 -6.12 1.45 -11.12
CA GLN A 143 -5.35 0.49 -11.90
C GLN A 143 -5.83 -0.94 -11.60
N LYS A 144 -5.68 -1.84 -12.57
CA LYS A 144 -5.94 -3.26 -12.35
C LYS A 144 -4.90 -3.81 -11.37
N THR A 145 -5.37 -4.39 -10.27
CA THR A 145 -4.51 -5.02 -9.25
C THR A 145 -3.56 -6.03 -9.88
N GLY A 146 -2.26 -5.73 -9.80
CA GLY A 146 -1.19 -6.59 -10.25
C GLY A 146 -0.83 -7.70 -9.25
N ASN A 147 0.05 -8.62 -9.66
CA ASN A 147 0.67 -9.57 -8.75
C ASN A 147 2.02 -8.99 -8.30
N HIS A 148 2.05 -8.37 -7.12
CA HIS A 148 3.23 -7.73 -6.55
C HIS A 148 4.01 -8.64 -5.57
N ALA A 149 3.74 -9.95 -5.60
CA ALA A 149 4.44 -10.94 -4.79
C ALA A 149 5.82 -11.32 -5.36
N GLY A 150 6.28 -10.66 -6.42
CA GLY A 150 7.54 -10.97 -7.08
C GLY A 150 8.72 -10.86 -6.11
N VAL A 151 8.82 -9.74 -5.39
CA VAL A 151 9.95 -9.45 -4.50
C VAL A 151 9.99 -10.45 -3.35
N GLU A 152 8.84 -10.76 -2.75
CA GLU A 152 8.71 -11.76 -1.70
C GLU A 152 9.21 -13.14 -2.19
N LYS A 153 8.79 -13.57 -3.38
CA LYS A 153 9.24 -14.83 -3.99
C LYS A 153 10.74 -14.84 -4.24
N ALA A 154 11.29 -13.74 -4.76
CA ALA A 154 12.72 -13.61 -5.02
C ALA A 154 13.54 -13.72 -3.73
N LEU A 155 13.09 -13.09 -2.64
CA LEU A 155 13.73 -13.17 -1.32
C LEU A 155 13.63 -14.55 -0.66
N ARG A 156 12.61 -15.34 -0.97
CA ARG A 156 12.50 -16.73 -0.50
C ARG A 156 13.46 -17.68 -1.22
N ALA A 157 13.94 -17.30 -2.40
CA ALA A 157 14.90 -18.08 -3.17
C ALA A 157 16.37 -17.86 -2.73
N LEU A 158 16.63 -16.84 -1.88
CA LEU A 158 17.94 -16.51 -1.30
C LEU A 158 18.15 -17.16 0.07
#